data_AF-C0H8V9-F1
#
_entry.id   AF-C0H8V9-F1
#
_cell.length_a   1.000
_cell.length_b   1.000
_cell.length_c   1.000
_cell.angle_alpha   90.00
_cell.angle_beta   90.00
_cell.angle_gamma   90.00
#
_symmetry.space_group_name_H-M   'P 1'
#
loop_
_entity.id
_entity.type
_entity.pdbx_description
1 polymer ?
#
loop_
_entity_poly.entity_id
_entity_poly.type
_entity_poly.pdbx_seq_one_letter_code
_entity_poly.pdbx_strand_id
1 'polypeptide(L)'
;MNDTVTVRTRKFMTNRLLQRKQMVVDVLHPGKATVPKTEIREKLAKMYKTTPDVVFVFGFRTQFGGGKTTGFAMVYDSLDYAKKNEPKHRLARHGLYEKKKSSRKQRKERKNRMKKVRGTKKASVGAAGKKVTWLFPLWCIPLVWVRLNSHNFTQAAFVVLPLL
;
A
#
# COMPACT_ATOMS: atom_id res chain seq x y z
N MET A 1 -2.65 -6.04 35.08
CA MET A 1 -2.85 -6.69 33.76
C MET A 1 -1.49 -7.16 33.23
N ASN A 2 -0.95 -8.22 33.83
CA ASN A 2 0.32 -8.81 33.40
C ASN A 2 0.01 -10.02 32.54
N ASP A 3 -0.29 -9.73 31.28
CA ASP A 3 -0.47 -10.74 30.26
C ASP A 3 0.91 -11.23 29.81
N THR A 4 1.43 -12.22 30.54
CA THR A 4 2.80 -12.75 30.43
C THR A 4 3.01 -13.55 29.13
N VAL A 5 2.86 -12.90 27.98
CA VAL A 5 3.28 -13.45 26.70
C VAL A 5 4.79 -13.25 26.57
N THR A 6 5.53 -14.35 26.66
CA THR A 6 7.00 -14.36 26.65
C THR A 6 7.48 -14.72 25.26
N VAL A 7 8.32 -13.88 24.68
CA VAL A 7 8.91 -14.09 23.36
C VAL A 7 10.33 -14.62 23.54
N ARG A 8 10.60 -15.81 23.01
CA ARG A 8 11.93 -16.41 22.95
C ARG A 8 12.39 -16.45 21.51
N THR A 9 13.69 -16.25 21.29
CA THR A 9 14.27 -16.30 19.95
C THR A 9 15.22 -17.49 19.87
N ARG A 10 15.19 -18.19 18.74
CA ARG A 10 16.05 -19.35 18.42
C ARG A 10 16.71 -19.12 17.08
N LYS A 11 17.87 -19.76 16.86
CA LYS A 11 18.60 -19.74 15.58
C LYS A 11 18.78 -18.30 15.04
N PHE A 12 19.26 -17.41 15.91
CA PHE A 12 19.53 -16.03 15.54
C PHE A 12 20.71 -15.99 14.57
N MET A 13 20.51 -15.36 13.41
CA MET A 13 21.52 -15.24 12.37
C MET A 13 21.53 -13.81 11.83
N THR A 14 22.73 -13.22 11.77
CA THR A 14 22.95 -11.90 11.16
C THR A 14 23.32 -12.08 9.70
N ASN A 15 22.52 -11.52 8.78
CA ASN A 15 22.81 -11.53 7.36
C ASN A 15 23.19 -10.10 6.91
N ARG A 16 24.47 -9.92 6.56
CA ARG A 16 25.01 -8.63 6.12
C ARG A 16 24.67 -8.28 4.68
N LEU A 17 24.53 -9.27 3.80
CA LEU A 17 24.19 -9.05 2.39
C LEU A 17 22.81 -8.39 2.22
N LEU A 18 21.87 -8.76 3.08
CA LEU A 18 20.49 -8.26 3.06
C LEU A 18 20.19 -7.27 4.20
N GLN A 19 21.20 -6.90 4.99
CA GLN A 19 21.12 -6.02 6.15
C GLN A 19 19.92 -6.34 7.05
N ARG A 20 19.86 -7.59 7.49
CA ARG A 20 18.80 -8.06 8.38
C ARG A 20 19.30 -9.09 9.37
N LYS A 21 18.61 -9.14 10.51
CA LYS A 21 18.70 -10.21 11.49
C LYS A 21 17.51 -11.14 11.26
N GLN A 22 17.79 -12.42 11.06
CA GLN A 22 16.76 -13.43 10.86
C GLN A 22 16.79 -14.44 12.02
N MET A 23 15.61 -14.80 12.51
CA MET A 23 15.48 -15.68 13.66
C MET A 23 14.16 -16.44 13.62
N VAL A 24 14.14 -17.57 14.33
CA VAL A 24 12.91 -18.27 14.69
C VAL A 24 12.40 -17.68 16.00
N VAL A 25 11.11 -17.41 16.09
CA VAL A 25 10.47 -16.83 17.27
C VAL A 25 9.50 -17.84 17.84
N ASP A 26 9.69 -18.15 19.12
CA ASP A 26 8.74 -18.91 19.92
C ASP A 26 8.00 -17.96 20.85
N VAL A 27 6.69 -18.03 20.81
CA VAL A 27 5.80 -17.23 21.65
C VAL A 27 5.15 -18.19 22.64
N LEU A 28 5.39 -17.94 23.93
CA LEU A 28 4.77 -18.64 25.04
C LEU A 28 3.61 -17.79 25.55
N HIS A 29 2.40 -18.35 25.57
CA HIS A 29 1.18 -17.64 25.95
C HIS A 29 0.27 -18.54 26.82
N PRO A 30 0.70 -18.87 28.06
CA PRO A 30 -0.08 -19.74 28.93
C PRO A 30 -1.46 -19.12 29.22
N GLY A 31 -2.51 -19.94 29.16
CA GLY A 31 -3.89 -19.51 29.44
C GLY A 31 -4.49 -18.51 28.44
N LYS A 32 -3.79 -18.22 27.34
CA LYS A 32 -4.24 -17.28 26.31
C LYS A 32 -4.40 -17.96 24.97
N ALA A 33 -5.30 -17.38 24.16
CA ALA A 33 -5.43 -17.73 22.77
C ALA A 33 -4.22 -17.24 21.95
N THR A 34 -4.26 -17.51 20.64
CA THR A 34 -3.19 -17.10 19.71
C THR A 34 -2.97 -15.59 19.75
N VAL A 35 -1.73 -15.20 20.07
CA VAL A 35 -1.30 -13.80 20.16
C VAL A 35 -1.32 -13.14 18.78
N PRO A 36 -1.85 -11.92 18.64
CA PRO A 36 -1.82 -11.19 17.38
C PRO A 36 -0.40 -10.77 16.99
N LYS A 37 -0.17 -10.64 15.69
CA LYS A 37 1.17 -10.33 15.15
C LYS A 37 1.65 -8.90 15.48
N THR A 38 0.73 -8.00 15.80
CA THR A 38 1.02 -6.62 16.20
C THR A 38 1.75 -6.60 17.55
N GLU A 39 1.21 -7.28 18.55
CA GLU A 39 1.82 -7.41 19.88
C GLU A 39 3.19 -8.08 19.84
N ILE A 40 3.34 -9.15 19.04
CA ILE A 40 4.63 -9.84 18.89
C ILE A 40 5.68 -8.91 18.27
N ARG A 41 5.27 -8.08 17.31
CA ARG A 41 6.13 -7.11 16.64
C ARG A 41 6.63 -6.05 17.62
N GLU A 42 5.73 -5.52 18.45
CA GLU A 42 6.08 -4.55 19.49
C GLU A 42 7.05 -5.13 20.53
N LYS A 43 6.84 -6.39 20.94
CA LYS A 43 7.76 -7.07 21.87
C LYS A 43 9.14 -7.28 21.27
N LEU A 44 9.21 -7.72 20.02
CA LEU A 44 10.48 -7.87 19.30
C LEU A 44 11.18 -6.52 19.09
N ALA A 45 10.43 -5.49 18.76
CA ALA A 45 10.92 -4.12 18.61
C ALA A 45 11.56 -3.61 19.93
N LYS A 46 10.87 -3.82 21.06
CA LYS A 46 11.39 -3.49 22.40
C LYS A 46 12.67 -4.29 22.74
N MET A 47 12.69 -5.60 22.46
CA MET A 47 13.85 -6.45 22.73
C MET A 47 15.10 -6.04 21.95
N TYR A 48 14.93 -5.71 20.67
CA TYR A 48 16.05 -5.39 19.77
C TYR A 48 16.29 -3.89 19.60
N LYS A 49 15.56 -3.04 20.34
CA LYS A 49 15.65 -1.57 20.31
C LYS A 49 15.45 -1.01 18.89
N THR A 50 14.49 -1.57 18.16
CA THR A 50 14.12 -1.11 16.82
C THR A 50 12.68 -0.59 16.82
N THR A 51 12.29 0.09 15.74
CA THR A 51 10.89 0.46 15.54
C THR A 51 10.11 -0.74 15.00
N PRO A 52 8.81 -0.88 15.35
CA PRO A 52 8.00 -2.02 14.90
C PRO A 52 7.86 -2.07 13.37
N ASP A 53 7.97 -0.95 12.66
CA ASP A 53 7.80 -0.88 11.20
C ASP A 53 8.86 -1.68 10.43
N VAL A 54 10.04 -1.84 11.03
CA VAL A 54 11.19 -2.52 10.43
C VAL A 54 11.17 -4.04 10.75
N VAL A 55 10.26 -4.47 11.63
CA VAL A 55 10.13 -5.86 12.10
C VAL A 55 9.03 -6.59 11.34
N PHE A 56 9.41 -7.58 10.54
CA PHE A 56 8.50 -8.42 9.77
C PHE A 56 8.37 -9.79 10.41
N VAL A 57 7.14 -10.20 10.70
CA VAL A 57 6.83 -11.44 11.39
C VAL A 57 5.87 -12.28 10.57
N PHE A 58 6.23 -13.54 10.29
CA PHE A 58 5.46 -14.40 9.40
C PHE A 58 5.53 -15.88 9.79
N GLY A 59 4.64 -16.68 9.19
CA GLY A 59 4.69 -18.13 9.32
C GLY A 59 4.39 -18.67 10.72
N PHE A 60 3.62 -17.93 11.54
CA PHE A 60 3.23 -18.42 12.85
C PHE A 60 2.31 -19.64 12.76
N ARG A 61 2.69 -20.70 13.47
CA ARG A 61 1.91 -21.93 13.67
C ARG A 61 1.85 -22.25 15.16
N THR A 62 0.63 -22.38 15.67
CA THR A 62 0.34 -22.80 17.04
C THR A 62 0.53 -24.30 17.17
N GLN A 63 1.12 -24.76 18.28
CA GLN A 63 1.19 -26.18 18.59
C GLN A 63 -0.21 -26.71 18.97
N PHE A 64 -0.45 -28.00 18.73
CA PHE A 64 -1.65 -28.67 19.21
C PHE A 64 -1.71 -28.61 20.74
N GLY A 65 -2.88 -28.30 21.30
CA GLY A 65 -3.06 -28.02 22.73
C GLY A 65 -2.73 -26.58 23.16
N GLY A 66 -2.24 -25.73 22.26
CA GLY A 66 -2.02 -24.29 22.54
C GLY A 66 -0.78 -23.99 23.39
N GLY A 67 -0.73 -22.79 23.96
CA GLY A 67 0.34 -22.32 24.87
C GLY A 67 1.70 -21.99 24.23
N LYS A 68 2.02 -22.60 23.08
CA LYS A 68 3.23 -22.30 22.30
C LYS A 68 2.91 -22.04 20.84
N THR A 69 3.53 -21.02 20.26
CA THR A 69 3.46 -20.71 18.83
C THR A 69 4.85 -20.49 18.29
N THR A 70 5.16 -21.10 17.16
CA THR A 70 6.45 -20.96 16.49
C THR A 70 6.27 -20.14 15.21
N GLY A 71 7.21 -19.28 14.88
CA GLY A 71 7.19 -18.48 13.66
C GLY A 71 8.55 -17.93 13.30
N PHE A 72 8.59 -17.05 12.32
CA PHE A 72 9.81 -16.41 11.84
C PHE A 72 9.72 -14.90 12.02
N ALA A 73 10.85 -14.29 12.38
CA ALA A 73 11.01 -12.85 12.39
C ALA A 73 12.23 -12.43 11.56
N MET A 74 12.06 -11.34 10.83
CA MET A 74 13.10 -10.61 10.14
C MET A 74 13.11 -9.18 10.66
N VAL A 75 14.25 -8.75 11.18
CA VAL A 75 14.48 -7.37 11.64
C VAL A 75 15.48 -6.76 10.67
N TYR A 76 15.03 -5.80 9.85
CA TYR A 76 15.93 -5.05 8.98
C TYR A 76 16.62 -3.93 9.76
N ASP A 77 17.67 -3.34 9.20
CA ASP A 77 18.29 -2.15 9.77
C ASP A 77 17.56 -0.86 9.30
N SER A 78 17.02 -0.85 8.06
CA SER A 78 16.23 0.28 7.52
C SER A 78 14.98 -0.17 6.76
N LEU A 79 14.02 0.75 6.62
CA LEU A 79 12.78 0.51 5.86
C LEU A 79 13.01 0.39 4.35
N ASP A 80 14.04 1.02 3.82
CA ASP A 80 14.33 0.98 2.37
C ASP A 80 14.81 -0.40 1.94
N TYR A 81 15.63 -1.04 2.76
CA TYR A 81 16.05 -2.43 2.53
C TYR A 81 14.89 -3.40 2.69
N ALA A 82 13.98 -3.14 3.64
CA ALA A 82 12.77 -3.93 3.78
C ALA A 82 11.89 -3.88 2.51
N LYS A 83 11.68 -2.69 1.92
CA LYS A 83 10.88 -2.51 0.70
C LYS A 83 11.50 -3.19 -0.53
N LYS A 84 12.84 -3.21 -0.63
CA LYS A 84 13.57 -3.85 -1.74
C LYS A 84 13.56 -5.37 -1.63
N ASN A 85 13.74 -5.91 -0.42
CA ASN A 85 13.99 -7.33 -0.20
C ASN A 85 12.71 -8.14 0.09
N GLU A 86 11.68 -7.54 0.71
CA GLU A 86 10.46 -8.27 1.04
C GLU A 86 9.58 -8.52 -0.20
N PRO A 87 8.97 -9.71 -0.30
CA PRO A 87 7.92 -9.96 -1.27
C PRO A 87 6.77 -8.96 -1.16
N LYS A 88 6.31 -8.44 -2.30
CA LYS A 88 5.22 -7.42 -2.41
C LYS A 88 3.93 -7.78 -1.65
N HIS A 89 3.63 -9.07 -1.48
CA HIS A 89 2.44 -9.52 -0.76
C HIS A 89 2.54 -9.31 0.76
N ARG A 90 3.75 -9.30 1.33
CA ARG A 90 3.96 -8.97 2.74
C ARG A 90 3.87 -7.47 2.94
N LEU A 91 4.53 -6.68 2.09
CA LEU A 91 4.41 -5.22 2.11
C LEU A 91 2.95 -4.75 2.08
N ALA A 92 2.11 -5.39 1.25
CA ALA A 92 0.67 -5.11 1.19
C ALA A 92 -0.09 -5.44 2.49
N ARG A 93 0.31 -6.49 3.23
CA ARG A 93 -0.29 -6.83 4.53
C ARG A 93 0.10 -5.83 5.63
N HIS A 94 1.24 -5.18 5.47
CA HIS A 94 1.73 -4.13 6.37
C HIS A 94 1.30 -2.73 5.94
N GLY A 95 0.52 -2.58 4.85
CA GLY A 95 0.06 -1.28 4.35
C GLY A 95 1.11 -0.45 3.59
N LEU A 96 2.32 -0.98 3.40
CA LEU A 96 3.43 -0.27 2.74
C LEU A 96 3.35 -0.28 1.21
N TYR A 97 2.45 -1.07 0.63
CA TYR A 97 2.31 -1.22 -0.82
C TYR A 97 0.89 -1.61 -1.22
N GLU A 98 0.30 -0.86 -2.15
CA GLU A 98 -1.01 -1.21 -2.71
C GLU A 98 -0.86 -2.04 -4.00
N LYS A 99 -1.47 -3.24 -4.03
CA LYS A 99 -1.45 -4.11 -5.20
C LYS A 99 -2.65 -3.82 -6.11
N LYS A 100 -2.41 -3.24 -7.28
CA LYS A 100 -3.42 -3.15 -8.35
C LYS A 100 -3.87 -4.56 -8.79
N LYS A 101 -5.12 -4.92 -8.48
CA LYS A 101 -5.73 -6.20 -8.83
C LYS A 101 -6.35 -6.12 -10.23
N SER A 102 -5.70 -6.71 -11.22
CA SER A 102 -6.32 -7.04 -12.50
C SER A 102 -6.56 -8.55 -12.56
N SER A 103 -7.74 -8.99 -12.95
CA SER A 103 -8.08 -10.42 -12.98
C SER A 103 -7.17 -11.21 -13.94
N ARG A 104 -6.88 -12.48 -13.59
CA ARG A 104 -6.13 -13.39 -14.47
C ARG A 104 -6.84 -13.58 -15.82
N LYS A 105 -8.18 -13.59 -15.81
CA LYS A 105 -9.02 -13.65 -17.03
C LYS A 105 -8.78 -12.44 -17.93
N GLN A 106 -8.90 -11.22 -17.39
CA GLN A 106 -8.65 -9.97 -18.12
C GLN A 106 -7.24 -9.89 -18.71
N ARG A 107 -6.21 -10.41 -17.99
CA ARG A 107 -4.83 -10.48 -18.51
C ARG A 107 -4.71 -11.44 -19.69
N LYS A 108 -5.35 -12.62 -19.61
CA LYS A 108 -5.35 -13.62 -20.69
C LYS A 108 -6.11 -13.12 -21.92
N GLU A 109 -7.28 -12.53 -21.73
CA GLU A 109 -8.07 -11.92 -22.81
C GLU A 109 -7.32 -10.77 -23.48
N ARG A 110 -6.71 -9.87 -22.70
CA ARG A 110 -5.84 -8.81 -23.25
C ARG A 110 -4.68 -9.39 -24.05
N LYS A 111 -4.00 -10.44 -23.53
CA LYS A 111 -2.92 -11.13 -24.24
C LYS A 111 -3.40 -11.75 -25.55
N ASN A 112 -4.56 -12.41 -25.55
CA ASN A 112 -5.12 -13.02 -26.75
C ASN A 112 -5.54 -11.98 -27.78
N ARG A 113 -6.13 -10.85 -27.37
CA ARG A 113 -6.43 -9.72 -28.28
C ARG A 113 -5.16 -9.09 -28.87
N MET A 114 -4.13 -8.87 -28.06
CA MET A 114 -2.85 -8.30 -28.51
C MET A 114 -2.08 -9.22 -29.46
N LYS A 115 -2.28 -10.55 -29.39
CA LYS A 115 -1.69 -11.51 -30.33
C LYS A 115 -2.30 -11.42 -31.74
N LYS A 116 -3.56 -10.98 -31.88
CA LYS A 116 -4.26 -10.89 -33.18
C LYS A 116 -3.78 -9.73 -34.05
N VAL A 117 -3.25 -8.66 -33.46
CA VAL A 117 -2.84 -7.43 -34.16
C VAL A 117 -1.32 -7.29 -34.24
N ARG A 118 -0.82 -6.58 -35.25
CA ARG A 118 0.62 -6.35 -35.52
C ARG A 118 0.94 -4.85 -35.53
N GLY A 119 2.22 -4.51 -35.32
CA GLY A 119 2.71 -3.13 -35.34
C GLY A 119 2.06 -2.21 -34.30
N THR A 120 1.89 -0.93 -34.67
CA THR A 120 1.30 0.14 -33.84
C THR A 120 -0.14 -0.16 -33.39
N LYS A 121 -0.86 -1.03 -34.12
CA LYS A 121 -2.23 -1.49 -33.75
C LYS A 121 -2.27 -2.31 -32.44
N LYS A 122 -1.13 -2.75 -31.89
CA LYS A 122 -1.08 -3.37 -30.55
C LYS A 122 -1.34 -2.37 -29.43
N ALA A 123 -0.90 -1.12 -29.59
CA ALA A 123 -1.03 -0.08 -28.57
C ALA A 123 -2.50 0.32 -28.37
N SER A 124 -3.28 0.42 -29.44
CA SER A 124 -4.71 0.76 -29.39
C SER A 124 -5.55 -0.32 -28.69
N VAL A 125 -5.26 -1.60 -28.93
CA VAL A 125 -5.96 -2.74 -28.30
C VAL A 125 -5.64 -2.87 -26.80
N GLY A 126 -4.46 -2.42 -26.36
CA GLY A 126 -4.07 -2.37 -24.95
C GLY A 126 -4.74 -1.23 -24.17
N ALA A 127 -5.07 -0.12 -24.84
CA ALA A 127 -5.65 1.09 -24.26
C ALA A 127 -7.18 1.09 -24.17
N ALA A 128 -7.87 0.16 -24.84
CA ALA A 128 -9.33 0.06 -24.95
C ALA A 128 -10.10 -0.23 -23.62
N GLY A 129 -9.53 0.11 -22.47
CA GLY A 129 -10.19 0.13 -21.16
C GLY A 129 -9.93 1.39 -20.34
N LYS A 130 -9.21 2.40 -20.86
CA LYS A 130 -9.15 3.73 -20.26
C LYS A 130 -10.11 4.62 -21.04
N LYS A 131 -11.34 4.81 -20.54
CA LYS A 131 -12.14 5.98 -20.93
C LYS A 131 -11.34 7.20 -20.44
N VAL A 132 -10.69 7.90 -21.36
CA VAL A 132 -10.28 9.27 -21.10
C VAL A 132 -11.58 10.05 -21.09
N THR A 133 -12.10 10.33 -19.89
CA THR A 133 -13.12 11.36 -19.73
C THR A 133 -12.44 12.66 -20.13
N TRP A 134 -12.65 13.08 -21.38
CA TRP A 134 -12.38 14.45 -21.76
C TRP A 134 -13.31 15.31 -20.88
N LEU A 135 -12.79 15.85 -19.78
CA LEU A 135 -13.30 17.12 -19.29
C LEU A 135 -12.90 18.12 -20.37
N PHE A 136 -13.76 18.31 -21.37
CA PHE A 136 -13.78 19.56 -22.11
C PHE A 136 -14.07 20.64 -21.06
N PRO A 137 -13.12 21.56 -20.77
CA PRO A 137 -13.49 22.71 -19.98
C PRO A 137 -14.51 23.48 -20.81
N LEU A 138 -15.65 23.79 -20.21
CA LEU A 138 -16.78 24.52 -20.81
C LEU A 138 -16.42 26.00 -21.12
N TRP A 139 -15.15 26.30 -21.37
CA TRP A 139 -14.56 27.64 -21.42
C TRP A 139 -14.03 27.99 -22.81
N CYS A 140 -14.70 27.52 -23.86
CA CYS A 140 -14.54 28.02 -25.22
C CYS A 140 -15.92 28.32 -25.83
N ILE A 141 -16.57 29.38 -25.32
CA ILE A 141 -17.47 30.19 -26.13
C ILE A 141 -16.63 31.40 -26.56
N PRO A 142 -16.32 31.59 -27.84
CA PRO A 142 -15.62 32.79 -28.28
C PRO A 142 -16.59 33.96 -28.22
N LEU A 143 -16.41 34.81 -27.21
CA LEU A 143 -16.99 36.15 -27.15
C LEU A 143 -16.29 37.00 -28.23
N VAL A 144 -16.85 37.04 -29.44
CA VAL A 144 -16.39 37.98 -30.46
C VAL A 144 -17.00 39.35 -30.18
N TRP A 145 -16.08 40.28 -29.98
CA TRP A 145 -16.21 41.70 -29.76
C TRP A 145 -16.76 42.41 -31.02
N VAL A 146 -17.88 43.12 -30.91
CA VAL A 146 -18.28 44.17 -31.88
C VAL A 146 -18.64 45.45 -31.14
N ARG A 147 -17.63 46.32 -31.04
CA ARG A 147 -17.61 47.76 -31.37
C ARG A 147 -18.45 48.77 -30.56
N LEU A 148 -17.74 49.75 -29.96
CA LEU A 148 -18.17 51.11 -29.52
C LEU A 148 -19.19 51.75 -30.50
N ASN A 149 -20.14 52.62 -30.13
CA ASN A 149 -20.09 53.76 -29.22
C ASN A 149 -21.50 54.37 -28.98
N SER A 150 -21.60 55.20 -27.93
CA SER A 150 -22.56 56.31 -27.71
C SER A 150 -23.93 56.07 -27.02
N HIS A 151 -24.17 56.96 -26.04
CA HIS A 151 -25.42 57.41 -25.42
C HIS A 151 -25.96 56.72 -24.14
N ASN A 152 -25.56 57.34 -23.02
CA ASN A 152 -26.36 57.82 -21.88
C ASN A 152 -27.12 56.85 -20.94
N PHE A 153 -27.18 57.33 -19.70
CA PHE A 153 -28.11 57.02 -18.60
C PHE A 153 -27.71 55.94 -17.56
N THR A 154 -27.02 56.46 -16.53
CA THR A 154 -27.39 56.40 -15.09
C THR A 154 -27.57 55.06 -14.36
N GLN A 155 -26.79 54.93 -13.29
CA GLN A 155 -27.08 54.33 -11.96
C GLN A 155 -27.46 52.83 -11.89
N ALA A 156 -26.63 52.02 -11.20
CA ALA A 156 -26.97 51.52 -9.86
C ALA A 156 -25.97 50.48 -9.31
N ALA A 157 -25.37 50.83 -8.16
CA ALA A 157 -25.06 50.01 -7.00
C ALA A 157 -24.32 48.64 -7.16
N PHE A 158 -23.05 48.71 -6.75
CA PHE A 158 -22.37 47.72 -5.90
C PHE A 158 -23.31 47.12 -4.83
N VAL A 159 -23.39 45.78 -4.73
CA VAL A 159 -23.36 45.05 -3.45
C VAL A 159 -22.75 43.66 -3.67
N VAL A 160 -21.58 43.45 -3.07
CA VAL A 160 -20.98 42.15 -2.77
C VAL A 160 -21.59 41.67 -1.44
N LEU A 161 -22.04 40.41 -1.36
CA LEU A 161 -22.24 39.76 -0.06
C LEU A 161 -21.69 38.32 -0.08
N PRO A 162 -20.86 37.93 0.91
CA PRO A 162 -20.26 36.61 1.02
C PRO A 162 -21.02 35.68 2.00
N LEU A 163 -20.75 34.37 1.84
CA LEU A 163 -20.77 33.28 2.84
C LEU A 163 -22.07 32.98 3.62
N LEU A 164 -22.65 31.82 3.27
CA LEU A 164 -22.94 30.71 4.18
C LEU A 164 -22.82 29.39 3.40
#